data_AF-A0A9W9EZK3-F1
#
_entry.id   AF-A0A9W9EZK3-F1
#
_cell.length_a   1.000
_cell.length_b   1.000
_cell.length_c   1.000
_cell.angle_alpha   90.00
_cell.angle_beta   90.00
_cell.angle_gamma   90.00
#
_symmetry.space_group_name_H-M   'P 1'
#
loop_
_entity.id
_entity.type
_entity.pdbx_description
1 polymer ?
#
loop_
_entity_poly.entity_id
_entity_poly.type
_entity_poly.pdbx_seq_one_letter_code
_entity_poly.pdbx_strand_id
1 'polypeptide(L)' 'MGFGYKLAETQSFTAASNNFELAIVVTVATFGANSNQALASTVRPLIEVPVLLGLVYAVKFMAKRLDWKD' A
#
# COMPACT_ATOMS: atom_id res chain seq x y z
N MET A 1 21.47 1.39 12.92
CA MET A 1 20.23 2.08 13.33
C MET A 1 19.15 1.03 13.46
N GLY A 2 18.94 0.54 14.68
CA GLY A 2 18.02 -0.56 14.98
C GLY A 2 16.61 -0.03 15.20
N PHE A 3 15.83 0.06 14.13
CA PHE A 3 14.38 0.11 14.27
C PHE A 3 13.91 -1.33 14.46
N GLY A 4 13.23 -1.61 15.58
CA GLY A 4 12.64 -2.92 15.82
C GLY A 4 11.69 -3.31 14.69
N TYR A 5 11.60 -4.60 14.39
CA TYR A 5 10.82 -5.17 13.26
C TYR A 5 9.43 -4.53 13.12
N LYS A 6 8.69 -4.49 14.23
CA LYS A 6 7.36 -3.85 14.33
C LYS A 6 7.30 -2.39 13.86
N LEU A 7 8.35 -1.61 14.14
CA LEU A 7 8.43 -0.19 13.79
C LEU A 7 8.78 -0.03 12.31
N ALA A 8 9.71 -0.84 11.80
CA ALA A 8 10.06 -0.87 10.38
C ALA A 8 8.89 -1.32 9.50
N GLU A 9 8.14 -2.35 9.92
CA GLU A 9 6.92 -2.81 9.23
C GLU A 9 5.87 -1.69 9.16
N THR A 10 5.51 -1.11 10.31
CA THR A 10 4.48 -0.06 10.37
C THR A 10 4.84 1.15 9.52
N GLN A 11 6.12 1.57 9.54
CA GLN A 11 6.60 2.67 8.71
C GLN A 11 6.56 2.33 7.22
N SER A 12 6.92 1.10 6.84
CA SER A 12 6.90 0.64 5.44
C SER A 12 5.48 0.61 4.87
N PHE A 13 4.51 0.08 5.63
CA PHE A 13 3.10 0.06 5.21
C PHE A 13 2.49 1.46 5.16
N THR A 14 2.83 2.34 6.11
CA THR A 14 2.37 3.74 6.11
C THR A 14 2.94 4.51 4.92
N ALA A 15 4.25 4.38 4.66
CA ALA A 15 4.90 5.05 3.55
C ALA A 15 4.38 4.60 2.18
N ALA A 16 4.04 3.31 2.04
CA ALA A 16 3.45 2.78 0.81
C ALA A 16 2.07 3.39 0.49
N SER A 17 1.27 3.70 1.52
CA SER A 17 -0.15 4.07 1.37
C SER A 17 -0.44 5.59 1.30
N ASN A 18 0.51 6.46 1.64
CA ASN A 18 0.24 7.88 1.91
C ASN A 18 -0.18 8.77 0.69
N ASN A 19 0.05 8.34 -0.56
CA ASN A 19 -0.12 9.22 -1.72
C ASN A 19 -1.36 8.95 -2.58
N PHE A 20 -2.27 8.08 -2.15
CA PHE A 20 -3.42 7.68 -2.98
C PHE A 20 -4.48 8.77 -3.11
N GLU A 21 -4.84 9.40 -2.00
CA GLU A 21 -5.85 10.46 -1.98
C GLU A 21 -5.40 11.65 -2.81
N LEU A 22 -4.14 12.09 -2.66
CA LEU A 22 -3.57 13.17 -3.45
C LEU A 22 -3.50 12.82 -4.95
N ALA A 23 -3.15 11.58 -5.31
CA ALA A 23 -3.11 11.15 -6.71
C ALA A 23 -4.48 11.23 -7.38
N ILE A 24 -5.55 10.83 -6.67
CA ILE A 24 -6.93 10.94 -7.17
C ILE A 24 -7.31 12.41 -7.35
N VAL A 25 -7.05 13.23 -6.33
CA VAL A 25 -7.34 14.67 -6.36
C VAL A 25 -6.64 15.37 -7.53
N VAL A 26 -5.34 15.14 -7.71
CA VAL A 26 -4.56 15.74 -8.81
C VAL A 26 -5.05 15.27 -10.17
N THR A 27 -5.38 13.99 -10.32
CA THR A 27 -5.82 13.44 -11.60
C THR A 27 -7.21 13.96 -11.99
N VAL A 28 -8.14 14.07 -11.03
CA VAL A 28 -9.46 14.66 -11.26
C VAL A 28 -9.35 16.16 -11.55
N ALA A 29 -8.46 16.88 -10.84
CA ALA A 29 -8.27 18.32 -11.03
C ALA A 29 -7.64 18.69 -12.38
N THR A 30 -6.76 17.84 -12.92
CA THR A 30 -6.04 18.10 -14.18
C THR A 30 -6.75 17.57 -15.42
N PHE A 31 -7.35 16.37 -15.34
CA PHE A 31 -7.99 15.71 -16.49
C PHE A 31 -9.52 15.75 -16.48
N GLY A 32 -10.13 16.20 -15.38
CA GLY A 32 -11.59 16.22 -15.20
C GLY A 32 -12.15 14.86 -14.76
N ALA A 33 -13.33 14.89 -14.13
CA ALA A 33 -13.93 13.71 -13.49
C ALA A 33 -14.37 12.59 -14.46
N ASN A 34 -14.69 12.91 -15.71
CA ASN A 34 -15.13 11.95 -16.74
C ASN A 34 -13.98 11.34 -17.56
N SER A 35 -12.73 11.59 -17.16
CA SER A 35 -11.57 11.17 -17.93
C SER A 35 -11.08 9.78 -17.53
N ASN A 36 -10.53 9.03 -18.48
CA ASN A 36 -10.00 7.67 -18.25
C ASN A 36 -8.85 7.66 -17.22
N GLN A 37 -8.10 8.76 -17.13
CA GLN A 37 -7.06 8.96 -16.12
C GLN A 37 -7.67 9.01 -14.70
N ALA A 38 -8.78 9.72 -14.51
CA ALA A 38 -9.46 9.84 -13.22
C ALA A 38 -10.01 8.49 -12.74
N LEU A 39 -10.56 7.70 -13.68
CA LEU A 39 -10.99 6.33 -13.40
C LEU A 39 -9.80 5.44 -13.00
N ALA A 40 -8.69 5.48 -13.74
CA ALA A 40 -7.49 4.70 -13.43
C ALA A 40 -6.90 5.06 -12.06
N SER A 41 -6.88 6.34 -11.68
CA SER A 41 -6.42 6.78 -10.37
C SER A 41 -7.33 6.30 -9.23
N THR A 42 -8.64 6.23 -9.46
CA THR A 42 -9.63 5.77 -8.47
C THR A 42 -9.67 4.25 -8.34
N VAL A 43 -9.29 3.51 -9.39
CA VAL A 43 -9.17 2.05 -9.37
C VAL A 43 -7.87 1.59 -8.70
N ARG A 44 -6.85 2.44 -8.61
CA ARG A 44 -5.54 2.13 -8.01
C ARG A 44 -5.59 1.58 -6.56
N PRO A 45 -6.37 2.15 -5.62
CA PRO A 45 -6.55 1.59 -4.28
C PRO A 45 -7.11 0.17 -4.28
N LEU A 46 -7.93 -0.16 -5.28
CA LEU A 46 -8.58 -1.47 -5.40
C LEU A 46 -7.56 -2.60 -5.63
N ILE A 47 -6.39 -2.27 -6.18
CA ILE A 47 -5.27 -3.21 -6.35
C ILE A 47 -4.28 -3.10 -5.18
N GLU A 48 -4.05 -1.90 -4.67
CA GLU A 48 -3.07 -1.66 -3.62
C GLU A 48 -3.44 -2.34 -2.28
N VAL A 49 -4.70 -2.18 -1.84
CA VAL A 49 -5.19 -2.79 -0.59
C VAL A 49 -5.01 -4.32 -0.58
N PRO A 50 -5.45 -5.07 -1.61
CA PRO A 50 -5.24 -6.52 -1.63
C PRO A 50 -3.76 -6.91 -1.80
N VAL A 51 -2.94 -6.12 -2.49
CA VAL A 51 -1.48 -6.37 -2.58
C VAL A 51 -0.82 -6.25 -1.21
N LEU A 52 -1.12 -5.21 -0.44
CA LEU A 52 -0.58 -5.02 0.91
C LEU A 52 -1.04 -6.13 1.87
N LEU A 53 -2.33 -6.51 1.80
CA LEU A 53 -2.85 -7.68 2.52
C LEU A 53 -2.13 -8.97 2.12
N GLY A 54 -1.93 -9.20 0.82
CA GLY A 54 -1.20 -10.36 0.31
C GLY A 54 0.24 -10.43 0.81
N LEU A 55 0.93 -9.28 0.87
CA LEU A 55 2.27 -9.15 1.46
C LEU A 55 2.27 -9.52 2.94
N VAL A 56 1.31 -9.04 3.73
CA VAL A 56 1.18 -9.44 5.14
C VAL A 56 0.99 -10.94 5.27
N TYR A 57 0.12 -11.55 4.46
CA TYR A 57 -0.10 -13.00 4.48
C TYR A 57 1.14 -13.79 4.05
N ALA A 58 1.86 -13.33 3.02
CA ALA A 58 3.09 -13.94 2.53
C ALA A 58 4.19 -13.89 3.61
N VAL A 59 4.37 -12.74 4.26
CA VAL A 59 5.30 -12.58 5.38
C VAL A 59 4.90 -13.47 6.55
N LYS A 60 3.61 -13.52 6.91
CA LYS A 60 3.11 -14.44 7.96
C LYS A 60 3.37 -15.91 7.63
N PHE A 61 3.17 -16.30 6.37
CA PHE A 61 3.42 -17.65 5.89
C PHE A 61 4.91 -17.99 5.97
N MET A 62 5.77 -17.06 5.56
CA MET A 62 7.22 -17.21 5.62
C MET A 62 7.74 -17.24 7.06
N ALA A 63 7.23 -16.37 7.94
CA ALA A 63 7.54 -16.37 9.37
C ALA A 63 7.17 -17.70 10.04
N LYS A 64 6.00 -18.26 9.72
CA LYS A 64 5.58 -19.58 10.19
C LYS A 64 6.48 -20.72 9.67
N ARG A 65 6.99 -20.60 8.44
CA ARG A 65 7.90 -21.59 7.83
C ARG A 65 9.31 -21.53 8.39
N LEU A 66 9.77 -20.34 8.77
CA LEU A 66 11.13 -20.08 9.26
C LEU A 66 11.25 -20.10 10.80
N ASP A 67 10.17 -20.44 11.52
CA ASP A 67 10.07 -20.34 13.00
C ASP A 67 10.61 -18.99 13.51
N TRP A 68 10.26 -17.91 12.80
CA TRP A 68 10.80 -16.60 13.09
C TRP A 68 10.20 -16.12 14.41
N LYS A 69 11.00 -16.19 15.47
CA LYS A 69 10.65 -15.75 16.82
C LYS A 69 11.17 -14.33 16.98
N ASP A 70 10.25 -13.36 17.09
CA ASP A 70 10.56 -11.99 17.54
C ASP A 70 11.31 -11.98 18.88
#